data_AF-A0A1S3CP68-F1
#
_entry.id   AF-A0A1S3CP68-F1
#
_cell.length_a   1.000
_cell.length_b   1.000
_cell.length_c   1.000
_cell.angle_alpha   90.00
_cell.angle_beta   90.00
_cell.angle_gamma   90.00
#
_symmetry.space_group_name_H-M   'P 1'
#
loop_
_entity.id
_entity.type
_entity.pdbx_description
1 polymer ?
#
loop_
_entity_poly.entity_id
_entity_poly.type
_entity_poly.pdbx_seq_one_letter_code
_entity_poly.pdbx_strand_id
1 'polypeptide(L)'
;MVEERGLLVDTQGFNNAMDEARERSRSAQNKQAGGTIAMDADATAALRKQGVASTDDKFKFIWFKDHESVVKAIYTGYEFLESVPAGNEVGLVLESTSFYAEQGGQIFDTGILEGSFGSFQVCNVQIFGGFIVHIGSFNGGSSRISLGDKVICKVN
;
A
#
# COMPACT_ATOMS: atom_id res chain seq x y z
N MET A 1 -2.78 48.53 -7.19
CA MET A 1 -2.30 48.98 -5.86
C MET A 1 -2.38 47.76 -4.96
N VAL A 2 -1.30 47.09 -4.55
CA VAL A 2 0.08 47.50 -4.26
C VAL A 2 1.05 46.42 -4.76
N GLU A 3 2.05 46.84 -5.52
CA GLU A 3 3.27 46.11 -5.85
C GLU A 3 4.16 45.96 -4.61
N GLU A 4 5.06 44.97 -4.63
CA GLU A 4 6.43 45.01 -4.05
C GLU A 4 6.80 43.74 -3.26
N ARG A 5 7.27 42.73 -4.00
CA ARG A 5 8.64 42.18 -3.90
C ARG A 5 8.79 41.06 -4.91
N GLY A 6 9.62 41.29 -5.92
CA GLY A 6 10.03 40.32 -6.93
C GLY A 6 10.80 39.15 -6.31
N LEU A 7 10.09 38.26 -5.64
CA LEU A 7 10.54 36.90 -5.37
C LEU A 7 10.04 36.08 -6.55
N LEU A 8 10.92 35.84 -7.52
CA LEU A 8 10.83 34.64 -8.35
C LEU A 8 10.85 33.47 -7.36
N VAL A 9 9.67 32.98 -7.00
CA VAL A 9 9.56 31.78 -6.18
C VAL A 9 10.14 30.68 -7.05
N ASP A 10 11.36 30.26 -6.71
CA ASP A 10 12.06 29.16 -7.35
C ASP A 10 11.32 27.87 -6.99
N THR A 11 10.24 27.62 -7.73
CA THR A 11 9.38 26.45 -7.55
C THR A 11 10.15 25.16 -7.79
N GLN A 12 11.26 25.19 -8.55
CA GLN A 12 12.10 24.02 -8.79
C GLN A 12 13.00 23.68 -7.59
N GLY A 13 13.65 24.66 -6.98
CA GLY A 13 14.46 24.50 -5.77
C GLY A 13 13.60 24.07 -4.58
N PHE A 14 12.38 24.60 -4.46
CA PHE A 14 11.42 24.15 -3.44
C PHE A 14 10.98 22.70 -3.68
N ASN A 15 10.67 22.30 -4.92
CA ASN A 15 10.31 20.93 -5.23
C ASN A 15 11.44 19.94 -4.94
N ASN A 16 12.69 20.27 -5.31
CA ASN A 16 13.84 19.41 -5.05
C ASN A 16 14.13 19.28 -3.55
N ALA A 17 14.06 20.39 -2.79
CA ALA A 17 14.23 20.35 -1.34
C ALA A 17 13.10 19.59 -0.63
N MET A 18 11.88 19.66 -1.16
CA MET A 18 10.74 18.85 -0.70
C MET A 18 10.93 17.37 -1.01
N ASP A 19 11.39 17.03 -2.21
CA ASP A 19 11.63 15.65 -2.62
C ASP A 19 12.75 15.01 -1.78
N GLU A 20 13.83 15.75 -1.53
CA GLU A 20 14.96 15.30 -0.71
C GLU A 20 14.60 15.21 0.80
N ALA A 21 13.73 16.10 1.29
CA ALA A 21 13.16 15.98 2.63
C ALA A 21 12.20 14.78 2.75
N ARG A 22 11.39 14.55 1.71
CA ARG A 22 10.44 13.44 1.60
C ARG A 22 11.16 12.09 1.54
N GLU A 23 12.24 11.99 0.78
CA GLU A 23 13.10 10.80 0.70
C GLU A 23 13.77 10.52 2.06
N ARG A 24 14.28 11.55 2.74
CA ARG A 24 14.87 11.41 4.08
C ARG A 24 13.87 10.96 5.14
N SER A 25 12.66 11.52 5.15
CA SER A 25 11.59 11.11 6.08
C SER A 25 11.15 9.67 5.84
N ARG A 26 11.01 9.24 4.58
CA ARG A 26 10.65 7.86 4.21
C ARG A 26 11.73 6.85 4.59
N SER A 27 13.00 7.20 4.38
CA SER A 27 14.15 6.38 4.76
C SER A 27 14.27 6.18 6.28
N ALA A 28 13.92 7.21 7.06
CA ALA A 28 13.93 7.14 8.53
C ALA A 28 12.77 6.28 9.08
N GLN A 29 11.58 6.37 8.47
CA GLN A 29 10.39 5.63 8.88
C GLN A 29 10.52 4.12 8.63
N ASN A 30 11.21 3.74 7.54
CA ASN A 30 11.56 2.35 7.22
C ASN A 30 12.50 1.71 8.28
N LYS A 31 13.37 2.52 8.93
CA LYS A 31 14.39 2.04 9.88
C LYS A 31 13.93 1.92 11.34
N GLN A 32 12.93 2.68 11.81
CA GLN A 32 12.55 2.69 13.22
C GLN A 32 11.33 1.82 13.57
N ALA A 33 10.56 1.34 12.59
CA ALA A 33 9.35 0.54 12.80
C ALA A 33 9.37 -0.83 12.10
N GLY A 34 10.54 -1.33 11.70
CA GLY A 34 10.66 -2.62 11.01
C GLY A 34 10.00 -2.61 9.64
N GLY A 35 10.53 -1.82 8.69
CA GLY A 35 10.23 -2.04 7.29
C GLY A 35 8.89 -1.52 6.76
N THR A 36 8.08 -0.81 7.57
CA THR A 36 6.66 -0.58 7.20
C THR A 36 6.51 0.27 5.93
N ILE A 37 6.03 -0.35 4.85
CA ILE A 37 5.59 0.31 3.62
C ILE A 37 4.48 1.32 3.97
N ALA A 38 4.78 2.60 3.83
CA ALA A 38 3.83 3.70 4.09
C ALA A 38 3.46 4.42 2.80
N MET A 39 2.16 4.67 2.59
CA MET A 39 1.69 5.48 1.48
C MET A 39 1.48 6.93 1.92
N ASP A 40 2.13 7.86 1.21
CA ASP A 40 1.90 9.29 1.40
C ASP A 40 0.63 9.76 0.66
N ALA A 41 0.18 10.99 0.97
CA ALA A 41 -0.94 11.65 0.31
C ALA A 41 -0.82 11.61 -1.23
N ASP A 42 0.36 11.82 -1.79
CA ASP A 42 0.57 11.76 -3.25
C ASP A 42 0.32 10.36 -3.83
N ALA A 43 0.79 9.31 -3.15
CA ALA A 43 0.59 7.92 -3.59
C ALA A 43 -0.91 7.54 -3.54
N THR A 44 -1.61 7.95 -2.49
CA THR A 44 -3.07 7.75 -2.40
C THR A 44 -3.84 8.57 -3.45
N ALA A 45 -3.36 9.77 -3.79
CA ALA A 45 -3.92 10.57 -4.88
C ALA A 45 -3.67 9.95 -6.25
N ALA A 46 -2.49 9.34 -6.47
CA ALA A 46 -2.17 8.60 -7.69
C ALA A 46 -3.12 7.42 -7.91
N LEU A 47 -3.41 6.62 -6.87
CA LEU A 47 -4.40 5.55 -6.94
C LEU A 47 -5.79 6.06 -7.37
N ARG A 48 -6.24 7.17 -6.77
CA ARG A 48 -7.53 7.78 -7.13
C ARG A 48 -7.54 8.27 -8.57
N LYS A 49 -6.44 8.87 -9.05
CA LYS A 49 -6.28 9.31 -10.45
C LYS A 49 -6.27 8.13 -11.42
N GLN A 50 -5.73 6.98 -11.01
CA GLN A 50 -5.76 5.73 -11.78
C GLN A 50 -7.15 5.06 -11.76
N GLY A 51 -8.14 5.61 -11.05
CA GLY A 51 -9.48 5.06 -10.96
C GLY A 51 -9.61 3.89 -9.99
N VAL A 52 -8.62 3.67 -9.12
CA VAL A 52 -8.72 2.68 -8.04
C VAL A 52 -9.63 3.25 -6.95
N ALA A 53 -10.76 2.58 -6.73
CA ALA A 53 -11.68 2.90 -5.65
C ALA A 53 -11.08 2.49 -4.29
N SER A 54 -11.54 3.15 -3.22
CA SER A 54 -11.22 2.76 -1.84
C SER A 54 -11.58 1.29 -1.59
N THR A 55 -10.77 0.61 -0.77
CA THR A 55 -10.95 -0.81 -0.45
C THR A 55 -12.23 -1.01 0.34
N ASP A 56 -13.07 -1.98 -0.06
CA ASP A 56 -14.28 -2.34 0.69
C ASP A 56 -13.94 -3.31 1.85
N ASP A 57 -13.98 -2.79 3.08
CA ASP A 57 -13.58 -3.53 4.29
C ASP A 57 -14.76 -4.12 5.07
N LYS A 58 -15.98 -4.08 4.53
CA LYS A 58 -17.19 -4.59 5.22
C LYS A 58 -17.12 -6.08 5.55
N PHE A 59 -16.30 -6.84 4.82
CA PHE A 59 -16.16 -8.28 4.98
C PHE A 59 -15.36 -8.68 6.22
N LYS A 60 -14.68 -7.73 6.90
CA LYS A 60 -13.92 -7.97 8.13
C LYS A 60 -14.74 -8.49 9.32
N PHE A 61 -16.07 -8.35 9.27
CA PHE A 61 -16.97 -8.84 10.32
C PHE A 61 -17.52 -10.24 10.04
N ILE A 62 -17.13 -10.87 8.92
CA ILE A 62 -17.60 -12.18 8.52
C ILE A 62 -16.55 -13.21 8.91
N TRP A 63 -16.77 -13.83 10.07
CA TRP A 63 -15.87 -14.81 10.64
C TRP A 63 -15.93 -16.14 9.89
N PHE A 64 -14.80 -16.85 9.82
CA PHE A 64 -14.69 -18.22 9.29
C PHE A 64 -15.16 -18.43 7.86
N LYS A 65 -15.03 -17.40 7.01
CA LYS A 65 -15.36 -17.50 5.59
C LYS A 65 -14.20 -16.98 4.74
N ASP A 66 -13.79 -17.82 3.79
CA ASP A 66 -12.87 -17.43 2.74
C ASP A 66 -13.46 -16.24 1.96
N HIS A 67 -12.70 -15.14 1.87
CA HIS A 67 -13.13 -13.93 1.18
C HIS A 67 -12.34 -13.76 -0.12
N GLU A 68 -13.04 -13.90 -1.25
CA GLU A 68 -12.46 -13.68 -2.57
C GLU A 68 -12.37 -12.19 -2.89
N SER A 69 -11.22 -11.77 -3.42
CA SER A 69 -10.95 -10.40 -3.82
C SER A 69 -10.03 -10.35 -5.03
N VAL A 70 -9.71 -9.14 -5.48
CA VAL A 70 -8.87 -8.86 -6.64
C VAL A 70 -7.79 -7.84 -6.27
N VAL A 71 -6.56 -8.08 -6.73
CA VAL A 71 -5.46 -7.13 -6.58
C VAL A 71 -5.69 -5.92 -7.48
N LYS A 72 -5.84 -4.73 -6.90
CA LYS A 72 -6.10 -3.47 -7.62
C LYS A 72 -4.85 -2.59 -7.76
N ALA A 73 -3.91 -2.71 -6.82
CA ALA A 73 -2.61 -2.06 -6.93
C ALA A 73 -1.52 -2.85 -6.17
N ILE A 74 -0.29 -2.76 -6.66
CA ILE A 74 0.92 -3.29 -6.02
C ILE A 74 1.84 -2.12 -5.77
N TYR A 75 2.31 -1.93 -4.54
CA TYR A 75 3.12 -0.79 -4.12
C TYR A 75 4.38 -1.25 -3.41
N THR A 76 5.55 -0.81 -3.85
CA THR A 76 6.84 -1.21 -3.27
C THR A 76 7.30 -0.34 -2.10
N GLY A 77 6.55 0.72 -1.77
CA GLY A 77 7.00 1.79 -0.88
C GLY A 77 7.47 3.05 -1.62
N TYR A 78 7.84 2.91 -2.90
CA TYR A 78 8.31 4.01 -3.73
C TYR A 78 7.43 4.21 -4.97
N GLU A 79 7.03 3.12 -5.61
CA GLU A 79 6.31 3.14 -6.87
C GLU A 79 5.21 2.08 -6.94
N PHE A 80 4.31 2.25 -7.91
CA PHE A 80 3.29 1.26 -8.24
C PHE A 80 3.77 0.38 -9.39
N LEU A 81 3.60 -0.92 -9.25
CA LEU A 81 3.97 -1.90 -10.25
C LEU A 81 2.75 -2.62 -10.82
N GLU A 82 2.85 -3.05 -12.08
CA GLU A 82 1.85 -3.92 -12.70
C GLU A 82 2.02 -5.38 -12.28
N SER A 83 3.26 -5.79 -11.96
CA SER A 83 3.55 -7.10 -11.41
C SER A 83 4.83 -7.11 -10.57
N VAL A 84 4.93 -8.02 -9.61
CA VAL A 84 6.07 -8.19 -8.72
C VAL A 84 6.51 -9.66 -8.63
N PRO A 85 7.81 -9.97 -8.78
CA PRO A 85 8.35 -11.32 -8.59
C PRO A 85 8.51 -11.68 -7.11
N ALA A 86 8.75 -12.96 -6.83
CA ALA A 86 8.94 -13.45 -5.47
C ALA A 86 10.13 -12.79 -4.77
N GLY A 87 10.05 -12.69 -3.44
CA GLY A 87 11.17 -12.35 -2.57
C GLY A 87 11.28 -10.91 -2.09
N ASN A 88 10.50 -9.97 -2.64
CA ASN A 88 10.44 -8.60 -2.11
C ASN A 88 9.19 -8.40 -1.24
N GLU A 89 9.33 -7.59 -0.19
CA GLU A 89 8.18 -7.09 0.54
C GLU A 89 7.47 -6.02 -0.28
N VAL A 90 6.16 -6.15 -0.39
CA VAL A 90 5.29 -5.19 -1.09
C VAL A 90 3.99 -4.98 -0.34
N GLY A 91 3.36 -3.84 -0.60
CA GLY A 91 1.99 -3.54 -0.20
C GLY A 91 1.01 -3.89 -1.32
N LEU A 92 0.03 -4.72 -1.02
CA LEU A 92 -1.07 -5.04 -1.93
C LEU A 92 -2.33 -4.28 -1.53
N VAL A 93 -2.93 -3.58 -2.49
CA VAL A 93 -4.26 -2.98 -2.34
C VAL A 93 -5.26 -3.87 -3.03
N LEU A 94 -6.24 -4.32 -2.27
CA LEU A 94 -7.32 -5.18 -2.75
C LEU A 94 -8.58 -4.38 -3.03
N GLU A 95 -9.46 -4.94 -3.86
CA GLU A 95 -10.80 -4.39 -4.11
C GLU A 95 -11.66 -4.43 -2.85
N SER A 96 -11.64 -5.57 -2.17
CA SER A 96 -12.29 -5.79 -0.88
C SER A 96 -11.40 -6.63 0.04
N THR A 97 -11.59 -6.57 1.34
CA THR A 97 -10.78 -7.37 2.28
C THR A 97 -11.54 -7.77 3.54
N SER A 98 -11.19 -8.94 4.07
CA SER A 98 -11.59 -9.41 5.39
C SER A 98 -10.57 -9.07 6.48
N PHE A 99 -9.39 -8.54 6.12
CA PHE A 99 -8.36 -8.15 7.09
C PHE A 99 -8.71 -6.82 7.77
N TYR A 100 -8.52 -6.77 9.09
CA TYR A 100 -8.56 -5.53 9.87
C TYR A 100 -7.24 -4.76 9.73
N ALA A 101 -7.33 -3.55 9.18
CA ALA A 101 -6.22 -2.60 9.18
C ALA A 101 -6.08 -1.91 10.53
N GLU A 102 -4.85 -1.65 10.97
CA GLU A 102 -4.58 -0.96 12.23
C GLU A 102 -5.32 0.39 12.29
N GLN A 103 -6.27 0.49 13.22
CA GLN A 103 -7.08 1.70 13.40
C GLN A 103 -7.68 1.72 14.82
N GLY A 104 -7.74 2.91 15.41
CA GLY A 104 -8.46 3.13 16.67
C GLY A 104 -7.84 2.44 17.90
N GLY A 105 -6.53 2.14 17.86
CA GLY A 105 -5.81 1.46 18.94
C GLY A 105 -5.90 -0.07 18.90
N GLN A 106 -6.60 -0.64 17.92
CA GLN A 106 -6.61 -2.08 17.66
C GLN A 106 -5.47 -2.45 16.69
N ILE A 107 -4.75 -3.52 17.02
CA ILE A 107 -3.68 -4.09 16.20
C ILE A 107 -4.24 -4.68 14.90
N PHE A 108 -3.43 -4.64 13.85
CA PHE A 108 -3.76 -5.20 12.54
C PHE A 108 -3.86 -6.73 12.56
N ASP A 109 -4.59 -7.26 11.58
CA ASP A 109 -4.64 -8.70 11.32
C ASP A 109 -3.41 -9.18 10.55
N THR A 110 -3.12 -10.48 10.68
CA THR A 110 -2.09 -11.18 9.89
C THR A 110 -2.69 -12.44 9.28
N GLY A 111 -2.04 -12.99 8.25
CA GLY A 111 -2.59 -14.13 7.55
C GLY A 111 -1.96 -14.34 6.18
N ILE A 112 -2.74 -14.92 5.26
CA ILE A 112 -2.28 -15.21 3.89
C ILE A 112 -3.31 -14.75 2.85
N LEU A 113 -2.79 -14.30 1.71
CA LEU A 113 -3.54 -14.12 0.47
C LEU A 113 -3.15 -15.27 -0.47
N GLU A 114 -4.09 -16.14 -0.81
CA GLU A 114 -3.86 -17.24 -1.73
C GLU A 114 -4.35 -16.88 -3.13
N GLY A 115 -3.50 -17.04 -4.14
CA GLY A 115 -3.84 -16.82 -5.54
C GLY A 115 -3.19 -17.85 -6.45
N SER A 116 -3.33 -17.64 -7.76
CA SER A 116 -2.65 -18.44 -8.79
C SER A 116 -1.12 -18.42 -8.66
N PHE A 117 -0.57 -17.36 -8.05
CA PHE A 117 0.85 -17.15 -7.77
C PHE A 117 1.35 -17.89 -6.50
N GLY A 118 0.47 -18.57 -5.77
CA GLY A 118 0.75 -19.22 -4.49
C GLY A 118 0.24 -18.39 -3.30
N SER A 119 0.98 -18.43 -2.20
CA SER A 119 0.59 -17.79 -0.93
C SER A 119 1.45 -16.57 -0.66
N PHE A 120 0.82 -15.41 -0.53
CA PHE A 120 1.44 -14.18 -0.05
C PHE A 120 1.19 -14.05 1.45
N GLN A 121 2.26 -13.94 2.24
CA GLN A 121 2.19 -13.84 3.68
C GLN A 121 2.01 -12.38 4.10
N VAL A 122 0.86 -12.07 4.69
CA VAL A 122 0.52 -10.73 5.18
C VAL A 122 1.03 -10.60 6.62
N CYS A 123 1.99 -9.70 6.81
CA CYS A 123 2.63 -9.45 8.10
C CYS A 123 2.14 -8.16 8.77
N ASN A 124 1.56 -7.23 8.01
CA ASN A 124 1.00 -5.98 8.53
C ASN A 124 -0.12 -5.48 7.61
N VAL A 125 -1.16 -4.86 8.16
CA VAL A 125 -2.28 -4.29 7.40
C VAL A 125 -2.52 -2.87 7.88
N GLN A 126 -2.41 -1.92 6.95
CA GLN A 126 -2.45 -0.48 7.25
C GLN A 126 -3.48 0.22 6.38
N ILE A 127 -4.02 1.34 6.86
CA ILE A 127 -4.99 2.15 6.11
C ILE A 127 -4.41 3.53 5.76
N PHE A 128 -4.42 3.87 4.47
CA PHE A 128 -3.94 5.16 3.98
C PHE A 128 -4.99 5.78 3.05
N GLY A 129 -5.58 6.90 3.45
CA GLY A 129 -6.54 7.63 2.59
C GLY A 129 -7.76 6.80 2.15
N GLY A 130 -8.16 5.79 2.92
CA GLY A 130 -9.25 4.87 2.58
C GLY A 130 -8.84 3.65 1.75
N PHE A 131 -7.55 3.46 1.48
CA PHE A 131 -7.02 2.24 0.89
C PHE A 131 -6.43 1.35 1.97
N ILE A 132 -6.76 0.06 1.94
CA ILE A 132 -6.15 -0.92 2.85
C ILE A 132 -4.98 -1.57 2.13
N VAL A 133 -3.81 -1.43 2.74
CA VAL A 133 -2.53 -1.93 2.24
C VAL A 133 -2.12 -3.15 3.04
N HIS A 134 -2.02 -4.29 2.37
CA HIS A 134 -1.60 -5.56 2.93
C HIS A 134 -0.11 -5.70 2.67
N ILE A 135 0.70 -5.51 3.71
CA ILE A 135 2.15 -5.50 3.64
C ILE A 135 2.65 -6.91 3.95
N GLY A 136 3.51 -7.40 3.08
CA GLY A 136 3.97 -8.77 3.18
C GLY A 136 4.88 -9.17 2.04
N SER A 137 5.23 -10.45 2.02
CA SER A 137 6.07 -11.02 0.99
C SER A 137 5.51 -12.36 0.53
N PHE A 138 5.90 -12.80 -0.66
CA PHE A 138 5.59 -14.15 -1.12
C PHE A 138 6.86 -14.88 -1.54
N ASN A 139 6.88 -16.17 -1.21
CA ASN A 139 7.94 -17.10 -1.56
C ASN A 139 7.41 -18.07 -2.61
N GLY A 140 7.24 -17.58 -3.84
CA GLY A 140 6.57 -18.30 -4.94
C GLY A 140 7.49 -18.87 -6.02
N GLY A 141 8.80 -19.01 -5.77
CA GLY A 141 9.76 -19.43 -6.80
C GLY A 141 9.74 -18.50 -8.01
N SER A 142 9.39 -19.01 -9.19
CA SER A 142 9.30 -18.24 -10.45
C SER A 142 7.97 -17.51 -10.68
N SER A 143 7.04 -17.59 -9.72
CA SER A 143 5.72 -16.96 -9.83
C SER A 143 5.78 -15.44 -9.61
N ARG A 144 4.78 -14.73 -10.12
CA ARG A 144 4.64 -13.27 -9.98
C ARG A 144 3.20 -12.92 -9.61
N ILE A 145 3.03 -11.89 -8.80
CA ILE A 145 1.72 -11.29 -8.50
C ILE A 145 1.49 -10.16 -9.50
N SER A 146 0.33 -10.11 -10.14
CA SER A 146 -0.02 -9.08 -11.12
C SER A 146 -1.32 -8.37 -10.76
N LEU A 147 -1.50 -7.17 -11.29
CA LEU A 147 -2.80 -6.47 -11.20
C LEU A 147 -3.90 -7.31 -11.83
N GLY A 148 -5.05 -7.38 -11.15
CA GLY A 148 -6.19 -8.18 -11.59
C GLY A 148 -6.15 -9.64 -11.13
N ASP A 149 -5.09 -10.09 -10.45
CA ASP A 149 -5.07 -11.44 -9.88
C ASP A 149 -6.16 -11.59 -8.82
N LYS A 150 -6.86 -12.72 -8.89
CA LYS A 150 -7.84 -13.13 -7.88
C LYS A 150 -7.10 -13.73 -6.69
N VAL A 151 -7.50 -13.32 -5.51
CA VAL A 151 -6.92 -13.77 -4.25
C VAL A 151 -8.01 -14.16 -3.25
N ILE A 152 -7.71 -15.14 -2.42
CA ILE A 152 -8.53 -15.57 -1.30
C ILE A 152 -7.87 -15.08 -0.02
N CYS A 153 -8.60 -14.26 0.74
CA CYS A 153 -8.15 -13.71 2.00
C CYS A 153 -8.39 -14.73 3.12
N LYS A 154 -7.31 -15.14 3.80
CA LYS A 154 -7.35 -16.01 4.97
C LYS A 154 -6.68 -15.32 6.15
N VAL A 155 -7.50 -14.85 7.07
CA VAL A 155 -7.10 -14.18 8.32
C VAL A 155 -6.85 -15.23 9.40
N ASN A 156 -5.80 -15.04 10.21
CA ASN A 156 -5.46 -15.92 11.34
C ASN A 156 -6.12 -15.51 12.66
#